data_AF-A0A9E5MXV6-F1
#
_entry.id   AF-A0A9E5MXV6-F1
#
_cell.length_a   1.000
_cell.length_b   1.000
_cell.length_c   1.000
_cell.angle_alpha   90.00
_cell.angle_beta   90.00
_cell.angle_gamma   90.00
#
_symmetry.space_group_name_H-M   'P 1'
#
loop_
_entity.id
_entity.type
_entity.pdbx_description
1 polymer ?
#
loop_
_entity_poly.entity_id
_entity_poly.type
_entity_poly.pdbx_seq_one_letter_code
_entity_poly.pdbx_strand_id
1 'polypeptide(L)'
;MKAQAAGVLPAPHTPYRPPHTPHPASRIPMDKKSKKRIDLLNKRLQKLRQQLSGAKQQLDEPEEVARIEAEMAAVHEEIAGLKAS
;
A
#
# COMPACT_ATOMS: atom_id res chain seq x y z
N MET A 1 -37.26 7.76 -53.06
CA MET A 1 -37.24 7.19 -51.70
C MET A 1 -36.21 6.07 -51.63
N LYS A 2 -35.01 6.31 -51.11
CA LYS A 2 -34.08 5.24 -50.70
C LYS A 2 -33.29 5.70 -49.48
N ALA A 3 -33.61 5.03 -48.38
CA ALA A 3 -32.84 4.72 -47.17
C ALA A 3 -31.78 5.73 -46.69
N GLN A 4 -32.12 6.44 -45.62
CA GLN A 4 -31.16 6.94 -44.64
C GLN A 4 -30.67 5.73 -43.83
N ALA A 5 -29.43 5.30 -44.07
CA ALA A 5 -28.76 4.33 -43.21
C ALA A 5 -28.07 5.10 -42.07
N ALA A 6 -28.71 5.11 -40.91
CA ALA A 6 -28.14 5.61 -39.67
C ALA A 6 -26.99 4.70 -39.22
N GLY A 7 -25.76 5.08 -39.56
CA GLY A 7 -24.55 4.49 -39.00
C GLY A 7 -24.35 4.96 -37.56
N VAL A 8 -24.97 4.24 -36.62
CA VAL A 8 -24.68 4.36 -35.18
C VAL A 8 -23.20 4.03 -34.97
N LEU A 9 -22.42 5.02 -34.53
CA LEU A 9 -21.04 4.82 -34.10
C LEU A 9 -21.03 3.87 -32.89
N PRO A 10 -20.18 2.81 -32.87
CA PRO A 10 -20.10 1.92 -31.72
C PRO A 10 -19.48 2.67 -30.53
N ALA A 11 -20.14 2.59 -29.38
CA ALA A 11 -19.67 3.19 -28.13
C ALA A 11 -18.25 2.71 -27.78
N PRO A 12 -17.36 3.58 -27.28
CA PRO A 12 -16.02 3.16 -26.88
C PRO A 12 -16.11 2.21 -25.69
N HIS A 13 -15.65 0.97 -25.88
CA HIS A 13 -15.35 0.07 -24.78
C HIS A 13 -14.33 0.76 -23.86
N THR A 14 -14.72 1.01 -22.62
CA THR A 14 -13.77 1.26 -21.54
C THR A 14 -14.11 0.31 -20.41
N PRO A 15 -13.09 -0.30 -19.79
CA PRO A 15 -13.17 -1.64 -19.25
C PRO A 15 -13.98 -1.68 -17.96
N TYR A 16 -14.68 -2.80 -17.75
CA TYR A 16 -15.28 -3.15 -16.47
C TYR A 16 -14.25 -2.96 -15.34
N ARG A 17 -14.42 -1.93 -14.52
CA ARG A 17 -13.72 -1.78 -13.25
C ARG A 17 -14.47 -2.67 -12.26
N PRO A 18 -13.96 -3.85 -11.89
CA PRO A 18 -14.65 -4.67 -10.90
C PRO A 18 -14.87 -3.84 -9.64
N PRO A 19 -16.03 -3.94 -8.98
CA PRO A 19 -16.18 -3.37 -7.66
C PRO A 19 -15.08 -3.97 -6.79
N HIS A 20 -14.27 -3.11 -6.18
CA HIS A 20 -13.30 -3.52 -5.17
C HIS A 20 -14.11 -4.11 -4.02
N THR A 21 -14.33 -5.41 -4.06
CA THR A 21 -14.81 -6.16 -2.93
C THR A 21 -13.75 -5.98 -1.84
N PRO A 22 -14.06 -5.32 -0.72
CA PRO A 22 -13.18 -5.44 0.44
C PRO A 22 -13.19 -6.92 0.77
N HIS A 23 -12.05 -7.58 0.59
CA HIS A 23 -11.89 -8.95 1.04
C HIS A 23 -12.24 -8.94 2.53
N PRO A 24 -13.13 -9.82 3.03
CA PRO A 24 -13.33 -9.96 4.46
C PRO A 24 -12.06 -10.60 5.02
N ALA A 25 -11.03 -9.78 5.20
CA ALA A 25 -9.81 -10.15 5.87
C ALA A 25 -10.24 -10.56 7.28
N SER A 26 -10.10 -11.85 7.55
CA SER A 26 -10.27 -12.52 8.82
C SER A 26 -9.87 -11.56 9.94
N ARG A 27 -10.88 -10.95 10.57
CA ARG A 27 -10.64 -10.01 11.65
C ARG A 27 -10.40 -10.85 12.90
N ILE A 28 -9.24 -11.50 12.94
CA ILE A 28 -8.73 -12.15 14.15
C ILE A 28 -8.83 -11.06 15.24
N PRO A 29 -9.55 -11.31 16.35
CA PRO A 29 -9.65 -10.34 17.42
C PRO A 29 -8.27 -10.16 18.06
N MET A 30 -7.51 -9.21 17.52
CA MET A 30 -6.12 -8.97 17.88
C MET A 30 -6.04 -8.42 19.30
N ASP A 31 -5.11 -8.97 20.10
CA ASP A 31 -4.91 -8.52 21.48
C ASP A 31 -4.65 -7.00 21.54
N LYS A 32 -5.19 -6.35 22.58
CA LYS A 32 -5.10 -4.89 22.76
C LYS A 32 -3.64 -4.43 22.87
N LYS A 33 -2.73 -5.25 23.41
CA LYS A 33 -1.30 -4.94 23.49
C LYS A 33 -0.65 -5.07 22.11
N SER A 34 -0.93 -6.15 21.37
CA SER A 34 -0.43 -6.34 20.00
C SER A 34 -0.88 -5.22 19.07
N LYS A 35 -2.14 -4.77 19.19
CA LYS A 35 -2.66 -3.62 18.42
C LYS A 35 -1.91 -2.32 18.70
N LYS A 36 -1.61 -2.03 19.98
CA LYS A 36 -0.83 -0.85 20.36
C LYS A 36 0.62 -0.93 19.86
N ARG A 37 1.24 -2.12 19.93
CA ARG A 37 2.59 -2.35 19.40
C ARG A 37 2.64 -2.14 17.90
N ILE A 38 1.70 -2.73 17.16
CA ILE A 38 1.59 -2.54 15.71
C ILE A 38 1.37 -1.06 15.35
N ASP A 39 0.56 -0.32 16.12
CA ASP A 39 0.36 1.12 15.91
C ASP A 39 1.67 1.92 16.11
N LEU A 40 2.44 1.61 17.15
CA LEU A 40 3.74 2.23 17.40
C LEU A 40 4.75 1.91 16.29
N LEU A 41 4.80 0.65 15.85
CA LEU A 41 5.67 0.20 14.75
C LEU A 41 5.29 0.86 13.42
N ASN A 42 4.00 0.98 13.12
CA ASN A 42 3.53 1.70 11.94
C ASN A 42 3.92 3.20 11.98
N LYS A 43 3.85 3.84 13.14
CA LYS A 43 4.33 5.22 13.32
C LYS A 43 5.83 5.33 13.07
N ARG A 44 6.63 4.37 13.55
CA ARG A 44 8.07 4.32 13.26
C ARG A 44 8.31 4.13 11.77
N LEU A 45 7.58 3.23 11.12
CA LEU A 45 7.66 2.99 9.68
C LEU A 45 7.34 4.25 8.86
N GLN A 46 6.33 5.03 9.26
CA GLN A 46 6.01 6.29 8.58
C GLN A 46 7.15 7.31 8.69
N LYS A 47 7.80 7.43 9.85
CA LYS A 47 8.98 8.29 10.02
C LYS A 47 10.14 7.85 9.13
N LEU A 48 10.44 6.54 9.12
CA LEU A 48 11.48 5.96 8.28
C LEU A 48 11.21 6.20 6.78
N ARG A 49 9.96 6.06 6.33
CA ARG A 49 9.58 6.37 4.94
C ARG A 49 9.79 7.84 4.58
N GLN A 50 9.53 8.76 5.51
CA GLN A 50 9.76 10.18 5.30
C GLN A 50 11.26 10.51 5.26
N GLN A 51 12.06 9.89 6.15
CA GLN A 51 13.52 9.99 6.12
C GLN A 51 14.09 9.44 4.81
N LEU A 52 13.61 8.28 4.35
CA LEU A 52 14.00 7.70 3.07
C LEU A 52 13.65 8.62 1.90
N SER A 53 12.49 9.27 1.93
CA SER A 53 12.12 10.24 0.89
C SER A 53 13.05 11.45 0.89
N GLY A 54 13.48 11.94 2.06
CA GLY A 54 14.46 13.02 2.18
C GLY A 54 15.83 12.59 1.68
N ALA A 55 16.33 11.44 2.16
CA ALA A 55 17.62 10.87 1.77
C ALA A 55 17.69 10.57 0.26
N LYS A 56 16.60 10.03 -0.34
CA LYS A 56 16.52 9.81 -1.80
C LYS A 56 16.43 11.10 -2.60
N GLN A 57 15.79 12.15 -2.08
CA GLN A 57 15.71 13.45 -2.75
C GLN A 57 17.04 14.21 -2.72
N GLN A 58 17.80 14.06 -1.64
CA GLN A 58 19.09 14.73 -1.50
C GLN A 58 20.23 14.01 -2.21
N LEU A 59 20.08 12.73 -2.63
CA LEU A 59 21.11 11.93 -3.33
C LEU A 59 22.45 11.79 -2.57
N ASP A 60 22.55 12.30 -1.35
CA ASP A 60 23.82 12.52 -0.66
C ASP A 60 24.35 11.27 0.07
N GLU A 61 23.47 10.40 0.58
CA GLU A 61 23.88 9.29 1.47
C GLU A 61 23.22 7.95 1.12
N PRO A 62 23.78 7.18 0.17
CA PRO A 62 23.30 5.84 -0.17
C PRO A 62 23.39 4.86 1.00
N GLU A 63 24.35 5.04 1.92
CA GLU A 63 24.44 4.26 3.15
C GLU A 63 23.23 4.48 4.07
N GLU A 64 22.76 5.71 4.20
CA GLU A 64 21.60 6.04 5.03
C GLU A 64 20.32 5.43 4.45
N VAL A 65 20.16 5.46 3.13
CA VAL A 65 19.05 4.76 2.45
C VAL A 65 19.09 3.26 2.75
N ALA A 66 20.26 2.62 2.65
CA ALA A 66 20.40 1.19 2.93
C ALA A 66 20.09 0.84 4.40
N ARG A 67 20.51 1.69 5.35
CA ARG A 67 20.18 1.54 6.77
C ARG A 67 18.68 1.66 7.02
N ILE A 68 18.04 2.68 6.45
CA ILE A 68 16.60 2.90 6.60
C ILE A 68 15.80 1.75 5.98
N GLU A 69 16.21 1.24 4.81
CA GLU A 69 15.57 0.09 4.17
C GLU A 69 15.70 -1.19 5.03
N ALA A 70 16.87 -1.44 5.63
CA ALA A 70 17.05 -2.54 6.58
C ALA A 70 16.18 -2.39 7.84
N GLU A 71 16.09 -1.19 8.40
CA GLU A 71 15.24 -0.91 9.57
C GLU A 71 13.75 -1.08 9.24
N MET A 72 13.32 -0.64 8.06
CA MET A 72 11.96 -0.85 7.57
C MET A 72 11.64 -2.33 7.41
N ALA A 73 12.58 -3.15 6.91
CA ALA A 73 12.41 -4.59 6.78
C ALA A 73 12.25 -5.26 8.15
N ALA A 74 13.10 -4.93 9.12
CA ALA A 74 13.00 -5.46 10.48
C ALA A 74 11.66 -5.11 11.15
N VAL A 75 11.20 -3.86 11.00
CA VAL A 75 9.89 -3.42 11.53
C VAL A 75 8.74 -4.17 10.84
N HIS A 76 8.85 -4.45 9.53
CA HIS A 76 7.85 -5.21 8.80
C HIS A 76 7.75 -6.67 9.28
N GLU A 77 8.88 -7.33 9.53
CA GLU A 77 8.91 -8.69 10.09
C GLU A 77 8.30 -8.74 11.49
N GLU A 78 8.61 -7.75 12.33
CA GLU A 78 8.08 -7.65 13.68
C GLU A 78 6.55 -7.45 13.68
N ILE A 79 6.03 -6.60 12.77
CA ILE A 79 4.59 -6.45 12.55
C ILE A 79 3.98 -7.75 12.03
N ALA A 80 4.64 -8.45 11.10
CA ALA A 80 4.13 -9.70 10.54
C ALA A 80 4.00 -10.79 11.62
N GLY A 81 5.02 -10.91 12.49
CA GLY A 81 4.98 -11.80 13.66
C GLY A 81 3.83 -11.45 14.61
N LEU A 82 3.67 -10.17 14.94
CA LEU A 82 2.59 -9.70 15.83
C LEU A 82 1.18 -9.88 15.24
N LYS A 83 1.04 -9.96 13.92
CA LYS A 83 -0.24 -10.22 13.23
C LYS A 83 -0.53 -11.71 13.06
N ALA A 84 0.49 -12.56 13.14
CA ALA A 84 0.37 -14.01 13.09
C ALA A 84 0.17 -14.65 14.48
N SER A 85 0.49 -13.91 15.56
CA SER A 85 0.22 -14.28 16.96
C SER A 85 -1.18 -13.93 17.46
#